data_AF-A0A4P9VG84-F1
#
_entry.id   AF-A0A4P9VG84-F1
#
_cell.length_a   1.000
_cell.length_b   1.000
_cell.length_c   1.000
_cell.angle_alpha   90.00
_cell.angle_beta   90.00
_cell.angle_gamma   90.00
#
_symmetry.space_group_name_H-M   'P 1'
#
loop_
_entity.id
_entity.type
_entity.pdbx_description
1 polymer ?
#
loop_
_entity_poly.entity_id
_entity_poly.type
_entity_poly.pdbx_seq_one_letter_code
_entity_poly.pdbx_strand_id
1 'polypeptide(L)'
;MGREIRKVPIGFKHPKDADGYFEPGAHLEPLWYTSEAEKTCFQIYENVSEGTPVSPVFESKDEMVKWLEVQGNSNDVIEQFLSMEHYPCLVIIDEYS
;
A
#
# COMPACT_ATOMS: atom_id res chain seq x y z
N MET A 1 -6.09 -9.08 -10.89
CA MET A 1 -5.92 -7.62 -10.73
C MET A 1 -4.81 -7.42 -9.70
N GLY A 2 -3.80 -6.59 -9.95
CA GLY A 2 -2.63 -6.48 -9.05
C GLY A 2 -2.82 -5.45 -7.94
N ARG A 3 -2.11 -5.58 -6.81
CA ARG A 3 -2.19 -4.68 -5.65
C ARG A 3 -0.79 -4.26 -5.19
N GLU A 4 -0.46 -2.99 -5.22
CA GLU A 4 0.85 -2.47 -4.81
C GLU A 4 0.84 -2.04 -3.34
N ILE A 5 1.93 -2.30 -2.61
CA ILE A 5 2.15 -1.79 -1.26
C ILE A 5 3.17 -0.66 -1.32
N ARG A 6 2.89 0.47 -0.68
CA ARG A 6 3.84 1.58 -0.52
C ARG A 6 4.04 1.94 0.93
N LYS A 7 5.27 2.40 1.23
CA LYS A 7 5.56 3.05 2.50
C LYS A 7 5.16 4.52 2.43
N VAL A 8 4.39 4.97 3.40
CA VAL A 8 3.90 6.35 3.54
C VAL A 8 4.27 6.88 4.93
N PRO A 9 4.41 8.20 5.11
CA PRO A 9 4.66 8.75 6.44
C PRO A 9 3.44 8.60 7.35
N ILE A 10 3.70 8.63 8.66
CA ILE A 10 2.64 8.56 9.65
C ILE A 10 1.66 9.74 9.48
N GLY A 11 0.36 9.43 9.42
CA GLY A 11 -0.69 10.42 9.20
C GLY A 11 -0.68 11.04 7.79
N PHE A 12 -0.05 10.39 6.80
CA PHE A 12 -0.06 10.85 5.42
C PHE A 12 -1.49 11.10 4.93
N LYS A 13 -1.77 12.37 4.57
CA LYS A 13 -3.03 12.77 3.97
C LYS A 13 -2.85 12.80 2.46
N HIS A 14 -3.54 11.89 1.81
CA HIS A 14 -3.64 11.88 0.36
C HIS A 14 -4.22 13.21 -0.14
N PRO A 15 -3.59 13.85 -1.14
CA PRO A 15 -4.20 14.98 -1.82
C PRO A 15 -5.54 14.54 -2.42
N LYS A 16 -6.52 15.43 -2.25
CA LYS A 16 -7.88 15.23 -2.70
C LYS A 16 -8.22 16.39 -3.62
N ASP A 17 -8.97 16.08 -4.67
CA ASP A 17 -9.49 17.08 -5.59
C ASP A 17 -10.50 18.00 -4.88
N ALA A 18 -10.94 19.07 -5.55
CA ALA A 18 -11.97 19.99 -5.07
C ALA A 18 -13.26 19.28 -4.60
N ASP A 19 -13.58 18.12 -5.18
CA ASP A 19 -14.75 17.31 -4.82
C ASP A 19 -14.48 16.35 -3.64
N GLY A 20 -13.26 16.30 -3.10
CA GLY A 20 -12.89 15.47 -1.95
C GLY A 20 -12.54 14.01 -2.26
N TYR A 21 -12.50 13.64 -3.55
CA TYR A 21 -11.99 12.35 -4.02
C TYR A 21 -10.46 12.33 -4.05
N PHE A 22 -9.88 11.15 -3.85
CA PHE A 22 -8.43 10.97 -3.96
C PHE A 22 -7.99 11.16 -5.41
N GLU A 23 -6.99 12.00 -5.63
CA GLU A 23 -6.44 12.20 -6.96
C GLU A 23 -5.47 11.04 -7.30
N PRO A 24 -5.71 10.30 -8.40
CA PRO A 24 -4.88 9.17 -8.79
C PRO A 24 -3.44 9.65 -9.05
N GLY A 25 -2.48 9.05 -8.36
CA GLY A 25 -1.06 9.38 -8.52
C GLY A 25 -0.60 10.67 -7.83
N ALA A 26 -1.49 11.52 -7.31
CA ALA A 26 -1.10 12.75 -6.62
C ALA A 26 -0.34 12.48 -5.30
N HIS A 27 -0.42 11.26 -4.75
CA HIS A 27 0.40 10.82 -3.64
C HIS A 27 1.89 10.63 -3.98
N LEU A 28 2.28 10.57 -5.26
CA LEU A 28 3.66 10.38 -5.70
C LEU A 28 4.54 11.58 -5.35
N GLU A 29 4.05 12.79 -5.63
CA GLU A 29 4.78 14.04 -5.40
C GLU A 29 5.19 14.24 -3.93
N PRO A 30 4.28 14.19 -2.94
CA PRO A 30 4.66 14.37 -1.54
C PRO A 30 5.53 13.23 -1.02
N LEU A 31 5.40 12.01 -1.54
CA LEU A 31 6.30 10.90 -1.21
C LEU A 31 7.72 11.09 -1.76
N TRP A 32 7.91 11.90 -2.80
CA TRP A 32 9.24 12.24 -3.31
C TRP A 32 10.02 13.13 -2.33
N TYR A 33 9.32 14.04 -1.65
CA TYR A 33 9.89 14.92 -0.63
C TYR A 33 9.99 14.27 0.76
N THR A 34 9.34 13.13 0.95
CA THR A 34 9.37 12.39 2.23
C THR A 34 10.57 11.45 2.26
N SER A 35 11.41 11.58 3.28
CA SER A 35 12.56 10.69 3.46
C SER A 35 12.11 9.26 3.80
N GLU A 36 12.83 8.24 3.34
CA GLU A 36 12.49 6.84 3.65
C GLU A 36 12.40 6.54 5.15
N ALA A 37 13.19 7.24 5.97
CA ALA A 37 13.15 7.13 7.43
C ALA A 37 11.81 7.59 8.03
N GLU A 38 11.08 8.49 7.37
CA GLU A 38 9.76 8.96 7.82
C GLU A 38 8.64 8.07 7.30
N LYS A 39 8.88 7.27 6.25
CA LYS A 39 7.94 6.33 5.67
C LYS A 39 7.86 5.05 6.50
N THR A 40 7.39 5.20 7.74
CA THR A 40 7.26 4.11 8.71
C THR A 40 5.99 3.30 8.53
N CYS A 41 4.97 3.86 7.88
CA CYS A 41 3.66 3.24 7.72
C CYS A 41 3.49 2.58 6.35
N PHE A 42 2.56 1.64 6.24
CA PHE A 42 2.30 0.85 5.03
C PHE A 42 0.89 1.09 4.51
N GLN A 43 0.74 1.18 3.20
CA GLN A 43 -0.56 1.36 2.56
C GLN A 43 -0.63 0.59 1.25
N ILE A 44 -1.78 -0.01 0.98
CA ILE A 44 -2.03 -0.87 -0.16
C ILE A 44 -2.89 -0.12 -1.18
N TYR A 45 -2.51 -0.23 -2.44
CA TYR A 45 -3.10 0.40 -3.61
C TYR A 45 -3.49 -0.67 -4.62
N GLU A 46 -4.53 -0.44 -5.40
CA GLU A 46 -4.87 -1.34 -6.50
C GLU A 46 -4.22 -0.85 -7.80
N ASN A 47 -3.54 -1.73 -8.52
CA ASN A 47 -2.84 -1.43 -9.77
C ASN A 47 -3.78 -1.44 -11.01
N VAL A 48 -5.09 -1.31 -10.79
CA VAL A 48 -6.03 -0.98 -11.87
C VAL A 48 -6.06 0.55 -11.99
N SER A 49 -5.06 1.04 -12.70
CA SER A 49 -4.91 2.36 -13.34
C SER A 49 -4.99 3.65 -12.51
N GLU A 50 -5.44 3.66 -11.27
CA GLU A 50 -5.82 4.93 -10.61
C GLU A 50 -5.34 5.08 -9.15
N GLY A 51 -4.31 4.33 -8.74
CA GLY A 51 -3.50 4.67 -7.54
C GLY A 51 -4.29 5.03 -6.28
N THR A 52 -5.49 4.47 -6.13
CA THR A 52 -6.39 4.77 -5.03
C THR A 52 -6.05 3.82 -3.90
N PRO A 53 -5.88 4.33 -2.67
CA PRO A 53 -5.64 3.46 -1.54
C PRO A 53 -6.85 2.57 -1.28
N VAL A 54 -6.65 1.26 -1.36
CA VAL A 54 -7.67 0.25 -1.04
C VAL A 54 -7.63 -0.17 0.43
N SER A 55 -6.54 0.17 1.13
CA SER A 55 -6.39 -0.08 2.56
C SER A 55 -6.22 1.21 3.36
N PRO A 56 -6.53 1.17 4.67
CA PRO A 56 -6.05 2.17 5.61
C PRO A 56 -4.52 2.17 5.68
N VAL A 57 -3.97 3.21 6.32
CA VAL A 57 -2.54 3.31 6.64
C VAL A 57 -2.27 2.44 7.87
N PHE A 58 -1.38 1.46 7.73
CA PHE A 58 -0.94 0.58 8.80
C PHE A 58 0.34 1.12 9.43
N GLU A 59 0.38 1.23 10.75
CA GLU A 59 1.57 1.74 11.45
C GLU A 59 2.66 0.67 11.56
N SER A 60 2.28 -0.61 11.45
CA SER A 60 3.17 -1.75 11.56
C SER A 60 2.93 -2.78 10.46
N LYS A 61 4.00 -3.52 10.10
CA LYS A 61 3.90 -4.66 9.18
C LYS A 61 2.89 -5.69 9.68
N ASP A 62 2.86 -5.96 10.99
CA ASP A 62 2.00 -6.96 11.62
C ASP A 62 0.50 -6.71 11.35
N GLU A 63 0.05 -5.47 11.45
CA GLU A 63 -1.33 -5.10 11.14
C GLU A 63 -1.67 -5.27 9.66
N MET A 64 -0.72 -4.90 8.81
CA MET A 64 -0.84 -5.08 7.36
C MET A 64 -0.90 -6.56 6.99
N VAL A 65 -0.05 -7.39 7.60
CA VAL A 65 -0.05 -8.86 7.45
C VAL A 65 -1.41 -9.43 7.84
N LYS A 66 -1.92 -9.06 9.02
CA LYS A 66 -3.23 -9.52 9.49
C LYS A 66 -4.36 -9.11 8.54
N TRP A 67 -4.30 -7.91 7.97
CA TRP A 67 -5.25 -7.47 6.95
C TRP A 67 -5.13 -8.31 5.68
N LEU A 68 -3.92 -8.59 5.20
CA LEU A 68 -3.67 -9.44 4.04
C LEU A 68 -4.19 -10.87 4.27
N GLU A 69 -3.99 -11.45 5.46
CA GLU A 69 -4.57 -12.75 5.82
C GLU A 69 -6.10 -12.73 5.75
N VAL A 70 -6.73 -11.67 6.27
CA VAL A 70 -8.19 -11.49 6.19
C VAL A 70 -8.68 -11.33 4.75
N GLN A 71 -7.87 -10.75 3.87
CA GLN A 71 -8.17 -10.68 2.43
C GLN A 71 -7.98 -12.01 1.69
N GLY A 72 -7.53 -13.08 2.36
CA GLY A 72 -7.30 -14.39 1.75
C GLY A 72 -5.92 -14.55 1.11
N ASN A 73 -4.94 -13.71 1.47
CA ASN A 73 -3.57 -13.88 0.98
C ASN A 73 -2.88 -15.05 1.68
N SER A 74 -2.11 -15.81 0.90
CA SER A 74 -1.31 -16.92 1.42
C SER A 74 -0.15 -16.43 2.30
N ASN A 75 0.13 -17.17 3.37
CA ASN A 75 1.25 -16.91 4.27
C ASN A 75 2.61 -16.85 3.54
N ASP A 76 2.77 -17.58 2.43
CA ASP A 76 3.98 -17.53 1.60
C ASP A 76 4.24 -16.13 0.99
N VAL A 77 3.17 -15.47 0.52
CA VAL A 77 3.23 -14.10 -0.01
C VAL A 77 3.59 -13.11 1.09
N ILE A 78 3.08 -13.35 2.30
CA ILE A 78 3.33 -12.56 3.50
C ILE A 78 4.76 -12.75 4.01
N GLU A 79 5.28 -13.98 3.98
CA GLU A 79 6.66 -14.28 4.39
C GLU A 79 7.66 -13.72 3.37
N GLN A 80 7.40 -13.86 2.06
CA GLN A 80 8.15 -13.14 1.03
C GLN A 80 8.13 -11.63 1.30
N PHE A 81 6.98 -11.09 1.69
CA PHE A 81 6.84 -9.68 2.05
C PHE A 81 7.76 -9.28 3.22
N LEU A 82 7.82 -10.10 4.29
CA LEU A 82 8.69 -9.85 5.44
C LEU A 82 10.18 -9.96 5.06
N SER A 83 10.50 -10.79 4.07
CA SER A 83 11.87 -11.06 3.63
C SER A 83 12.47 -10.01 2.69
N MET A 84 11.69 -9.20 1.97
CA MET A 84 12.24 -8.13 1.11
C MET A 84 12.02 -6.75 1.74
N GLU A 85 13.09 -6.01 2.00
CA GLU A 85 13.03 -4.66 2.62
C GLU A 85 12.39 -3.58 1.73
N HIS A 86 12.20 -3.85 0.43
CA HIS A 86 11.64 -2.91 -0.54
C HIS A 86 10.90 -3.66 -1.67
N TYR A 87 9.61 -3.36 -1.88
CA TYR A 87 8.82 -3.93 -2.98
C TYR A 87 8.47 -2.89 -4.05
N PRO A 88 8.85 -3.11 -5.31
CA PRO A 88 8.11 -2.62 -6.47
C PRO A 88 6.93 -3.57 -6.78
N CYS A 89 5.74 -3.01 -7.09
CA CYS A 89 4.60 -3.66 -7.74
C CYS A 89 4.47 -5.20 -7.53
N LEU A 90 4.09 -5.67 -6.33
CA LEU A 90 3.73 -7.08 -6.17
C LEU A 90 2.34 -7.33 -6.77
N VAL A 91 2.22 -8.22 -7.75
CA VAL A 91 0.90 -8.63 -8.23
C VAL A 91 0.37 -9.68 -7.25
N ILE A 92 -0.51 -9.26 -6.33
CA ILE A 92 -1.33 -10.20 -5.58
C ILE A 92 -2.26 -10.88 -6.58
N ILE A 93 -1.92 -12.12 -6.95
CA ILE A 93 -2.82 -12.96 -7.74
C ILE A 93 -3.93 -13.44 -6.81
N ASP A 94 -5.13 -12.88 -7.02
CA ASP A 94 -6.37 -13.47 -6.57
C ASP A 94 -6.56 -14.76 -7.38
N GLU A 95 -6.07 -15.90 -6.88
CA GLU A 95 -6.53 -17.19 -7.37
C GLU A 95 -7.93 -17.40 -6.78
N TYR A 96 -8.93 -17.10 -7.61
CA TYR A 96 -10.30 -17.57 -7.49
C TYR A 96 -10.32 -19.01 -6.95
N SER A 97 -10.88 -19.20 -5.74
CA SER A 97 -11.40 -20.48 -5.25
C SER A 97 -12.91 -20.42 -5.20
#